data_AF-A0A3M2AAS3-F1
#
_entry.id   AF-A0A3M2AAS3-F1
#
_cell.length_a   1.000
_cell.length_b   1.000
_cell.length_c   1.000
_cell.angle_alpha   90.00
_cell.angle_beta   90.00
_cell.angle_gamma   90.00
#
_symmetry.space_group_name_H-M   'P 1'
#
loop_
_entity.id
_entity.type
_entity.pdbx_description
1 polymer ?
#
loop_
_entity_poly.entity_id
_entity_poly.type
_entity_poly.pdbx_seq_one_letter_code
_entity_poly.pdbx_strand_id
1 'polypeptide(L)'
;MTNYDEFLFVDQEKKFRGFQKLLRPETRQAVMLIEAPKDMGKTWLLTKMARYCRETAVSLPVALVDFRNPREMHEIQDFLGLIRLIRNKLGFDSFFISLNRTINRFTASAMHHELTTGLATLRRNLETYFNLEEIKTLCFDLGINYENLPGSTLASKTRELVDYAQRYGRLSDLITLCQRERDAVNWWLGLEAWQNQSLQSEASDTADTYAPLLADSEADRQFAERAINNAFFESLAALLASHKPVVFLFDSYEAAPVEAERWFLDELFLRLRDEESLKDLVVVIAGRKTPDLTDLKMNHLVVQTGLDPFTEEYVREYFEERRKITGLDWHTVVLTSGGVPGALAMMADHALAVSQADDDFFSDV
;
A
#
# COMPACT_ATOMS: atom_id res chain seq x y z
N MET A 1 -17.32 -10.05 6.82
CA MET A 1 -16.56 -11.30 6.63
C MET A 1 -17.57 -12.42 6.59
N THR A 2 -18.09 -12.75 5.42
CA THR A 2 -18.80 -14.02 5.22
C THR A 2 -17.76 -15.13 5.38
N ASN A 3 -18.05 -16.07 6.27
CA ASN A 3 -17.20 -17.20 6.59
C ASN A 3 -17.25 -18.16 5.37
N TYR A 4 -16.38 -17.94 4.39
CA TYR A 4 -16.30 -18.77 3.18
C TYR A 4 -15.62 -20.09 3.51
N ASP A 5 -16.39 -21.17 3.58
CA ASP A 5 -15.91 -22.52 3.90
C ASP A 5 -15.18 -23.15 2.69
N GLU A 6 -13.97 -23.61 2.97
CA GLU A 6 -12.98 -24.16 2.05
C GLU A 6 -13.40 -25.50 1.44
N PHE A 7 -14.23 -26.26 2.15
CA PHE A 7 -14.74 -27.53 1.66
C PHE A 7 -15.78 -27.34 0.56
N LEU A 8 -16.35 -26.15 0.42
CA LEU A 8 -17.50 -25.95 -0.44
C LEU A 8 -17.15 -25.81 -1.91
N PHE A 9 -15.94 -25.38 -2.32
CA PHE A 9 -15.76 -24.93 -3.70
C PHE A 9 -14.51 -25.50 -4.40
N VAL A 10 -14.69 -26.31 -5.44
CA VAL A 10 -13.71 -26.77 -6.47
C VAL A 10 -14.55 -26.95 -7.76
N ASP A 11 -14.14 -26.54 -8.97
CA ASP A 11 -12.88 -26.78 -9.66
C ASP A 11 -12.39 -25.57 -10.48
N GLN A 12 -11.18 -25.10 -10.14
CA GLN A 12 -10.34 -24.19 -10.94
C GLN A 12 -8.91 -24.74 -11.01
N GLU A 13 -8.76 -26.05 -10.84
CA GLU A 13 -7.50 -26.76 -10.61
C GLU A 13 -6.54 -26.57 -11.77
N LYS A 14 -7.05 -26.50 -13.01
CA LYS A 14 -6.23 -26.15 -14.18
C LYS A 14 -5.60 -24.76 -14.05
N LYS A 15 -6.34 -23.75 -13.58
CA LYS A 15 -5.86 -22.37 -13.45
C LYS A 15 -4.92 -22.26 -12.25
N PHE A 16 -5.23 -22.95 -11.16
CA PHE A 16 -4.36 -23.06 -9.99
C PHE A 16 -3.03 -23.75 -10.31
N ARG A 17 -3.04 -24.86 -11.07
CA ARG A 17 -1.82 -25.51 -11.60
C ARG A 17 -1.05 -24.60 -12.56
N GLY A 18 -1.78 -23.79 -13.35
CA GLY A 18 -1.19 -22.74 -14.17
C GLY A 18 -0.39 -21.74 -13.32
N PHE A 19 -0.96 -21.28 -12.21
CA PHE A 19 -0.26 -20.45 -11.24
C PHE A 19 0.94 -21.16 -10.60
N GLN A 20 0.79 -22.41 -10.13
CA GLN A 20 1.92 -23.19 -9.61
C GLN A 20 3.03 -23.38 -10.63
N LYS A 21 2.71 -23.39 -11.93
CA LYS A 21 3.70 -23.40 -13.01
C LYS A 21 4.42 -22.06 -13.11
N LEU A 22 3.73 -20.92 -12.98
CA LEU A 22 4.35 -19.58 -12.96
C LEU A 22 5.36 -19.41 -11.84
N LEU A 23 5.14 -20.06 -10.69
CA LEU A 23 6.08 -19.98 -9.56
C LEU A 23 7.40 -20.75 -9.78
N ARG A 24 7.53 -21.49 -10.89
CA ARG A 24 8.72 -22.30 -11.16
C ARG A 24 9.79 -21.47 -11.89
N PRO A 25 11.07 -21.57 -11.51
CA PRO A 25 12.16 -20.80 -12.12
C PRO A 25 12.30 -20.99 -13.64
N GLU A 26 11.85 -22.12 -14.19
CA GLU A 26 11.95 -22.41 -15.63
C GLU A 26 10.84 -21.74 -16.44
N THR A 27 9.80 -21.21 -15.80
CA THR A 27 8.68 -20.57 -16.46
C THR A 27 9.03 -19.13 -16.81
N ARG A 28 8.93 -18.79 -18.10
CA ARG A 28 9.22 -17.44 -18.60
C ARG A 28 8.09 -16.45 -18.39
N GLN A 29 6.86 -16.95 -18.26
CA GLN A 29 5.70 -16.11 -17.99
C GLN A 29 5.74 -15.60 -16.55
N ALA A 30 5.45 -14.32 -16.38
CA ALA A 30 5.42 -13.63 -15.10
C ALA A 30 4.03 -13.04 -14.79
N VAL A 31 3.19 -12.82 -15.81
CA VAL A 31 1.89 -12.17 -15.66
C VAL A 31 0.76 -13.12 -16.06
N MET A 32 -0.21 -13.31 -15.17
CA MET A 32 -1.44 -14.07 -15.42
C MET A 32 -2.65 -13.15 -15.38
N LEU A 33 -3.36 -13.05 -16.49
CA LEU A 33 -4.61 -12.31 -16.60
C LEU A 33 -5.79 -13.27 -16.57
N ILE A 34 -6.69 -13.09 -15.61
CA ILE A 34 -7.88 -13.91 -15.40
C ILE A 34 -9.13 -13.06 -15.66
N GLU A 35 -9.74 -13.25 -16.82
CA GLU A 35 -10.96 -12.54 -17.19
C GLU A 35 -12.17 -13.45 -17.06
N ALA A 36 -13.15 -13.07 -16.24
CA ALA A 36 -14.38 -13.83 -16.14
C ALA A 36 -15.58 -12.98 -15.71
N PRO A 37 -16.81 -13.38 -16.06
CA PRO A 37 -18.03 -12.77 -15.55
C PRO A 37 -18.11 -12.74 -14.02
N LYS A 38 -19.11 -12.00 -13.52
CA LYS A 38 -19.42 -11.96 -12.08
C LYS A 38 -19.70 -13.39 -11.57
N ASP A 39 -19.37 -13.65 -10.31
CA ASP A 39 -19.73 -14.88 -9.61
C ASP A 39 -19.13 -16.17 -10.19
N MET A 40 -18.05 -16.08 -10.97
CA MET A 40 -17.28 -17.23 -11.49
C MET A 40 -16.16 -17.75 -10.57
N GLY A 41 -16.05 -17.23 -9.33
CA GLY A 41 -15.07 -17.69 -8.35
C GLY A 41 -13.65 -17.09 -8.46
N LYS A 42 -13.47 -15.93 -9.12
CA LYS A 42 -12.19 -15.21 -9.21
C LYS A 42 -11.55 -14.94 -7.85
N THR A 43 -12.30 -14.31 -6.94
CA THR A 43 -11.87 -13.98 -5.58
C THR A 43 -11.44 -15.21 -4.80
N TRP A 44 -12.19 -16.31 -4.94
CA TRP A 44 -11.85 -17.57 -4.30
C TRP A 44 -10.53 -18.13 -4.83
N LEU A 45 -10.34 -18.13 -6.16
CA LEU A 45 -9.13 -18.62 -6.81
C LEU A 45 -7.89 -17.82 -6.34
N LEU A 46 -7.99 -16.49 -6.31
CA LEU A 46 -6.90 -15.63 -5.83
C LEU A 46 -6.62 -15.83 -4.33
N THR A 47 -7.67 -16.01 -3.52
CA THR A 47 -7.52 -16.33 -2.09
C THR A 47 -6.82 -17.67 -1.89
N LYS A 48 -7.17 -18.70 -2.69
CA LYS A 48 -6.49 -20.00 -2.69
C LYS A 48 -5.02 -19.85 -3.08
N MET A 49 -4.69 -19.07 -4.11
CA MET A 49 -3.31 -18.76 -4.50
C MET A 49 -2.53 -18.06 -3.36
N ALA A 50 -3.13 -17.06 -2.73
CA ALA A 50 -2.51 -16.34 -1.62
C ALA A 50 -2.23 -17.25 -0.42
N ARG A 51 -3.17 -18.14 -0.08
CA ARG A 51 -2.99 -19.10 0.99
C ARG A 51 -1.89 -20.11 0.66
N TYR A 52 -1.88 -20.65 -0.55
CA TYR A 52 -0.84 -21.56 -1.00
C TYR A 52 0.56 -20.96 -0.83
N CYS A 53 0.75 -19.69 -1.20
CA CYS A 53 2.02 -19.00 -0.96
C CYS A 53 2.41 -18.93 0.53
N ARG A 54 1.43 -18.85 1.45
CA ARG A 54 1.65 -18.75 2.89
C ARG A 54 1.79 -20.10 3.60
N GLU A 55 1.55 -21.22 2.90
CA GLU A 55 1.75 -22.56 3.48
C GLU A 55 3.22 -22.74 3.88
N THR A 56 3.48 -23.39 5.02
CA THR A 56 4.85 -23.56 5.56
C THR A 56 5.79 -24.26 4.59
N ALA A 57 5.27 -25.15 3.74
CA ALA A 57 6.05 -25.84 2.72
C ALA A 57 6.46 -24.93 1.53
N VAL A 58 5.76 -23.81 1.32
CA VAL A 58 5.93 -22.90 0.17
C VAL A 58 6.57 -21.58 0.61
N SER A 59 5.99 -20.93 1.61
CA SER A 59 6.53 -19.75 2.32
C SER A 59 7.04 -18.62 1.41
N LEU A 60 6.23 -18.21 0.43
CA LEU A 60 6.53 -17.15 -0.53
C LEU A 60 5.90 -15.81 -0.11
N PRO A 61 6.61 -14.68 -0.30
CA PRO A 61 6.03 -13.36 -0.13
C PRO A 61 4.85 -13.14 -1.08
N VAL A 62 3.68 -12.76 -0.54
CA VAL A 62 2.48 -12.55 -1.35
C VAL A 62 1.66 -11.35 -0.89
N ALA A 63 1.36 -10.44 -1.83
CA ALA A 63 0.42 -9.35 -1.63
C ALA A 63 -0.88 -9.63 -2.38
N LEU A 64 -2.00 -9.73 -1.65
CA LEU A 64 -3.35 -9.82 -2.22
C LEU A 64 -4.07 -8.49 -1.96
N VAL A 65 -4.49 -7.83 -3.04
CA VAL A 65 -5.25 -6.58 -3.07
C VAL A 65 -6.58 -6.82 -3.78
N ASP A 66 -7.69 -6.49 -3.13
CA ASP A 66 -9.04 -6.56 -3.69
C ASP A 66 -9.62 -5.15 -3.84
N PHE A 67 -9.78 -4.71 -5.09
CA PHE A 67 -10.30 -3.38 -5.40
C PHE A 67 -11.81 -3.18 -5.10
N ARG A 68 -12.52 -4.21 -4.63
CA ARG A 68 -13.88 -4.07 -4.08
C ARG A 68 -13.92 -4.04 -2.56
N ASN A 69 -12.81 -4.29 -1.87
CA ASN A 69 -12.76 -4.27 -0.42
C ASN A 69 -12.81 -2.81 0.08
N PRO A 70 -13.84 -2.37 0.82
CA PRO A 70 -13.97 -0.98 1.25
C PRO A 70 -12.82 -0.49 2.12
N ARG A 71 -12.16 -1.38 2.88
CA ARG A 71 -11.01 -1.01 3.73
C ARG A 71 -9.78 -0.73 2.86
N GLU A 72 -9.52 -1.57 1.88
CA GLU A 72 -8.39 -1.41 0.97
C GLU A 72 -8.60 -0.21 0.03
N MET A 73 -9.85 0.02 -0.40
CA MET A 73 -10.25 1.24 -1.11
C MET A 73 -10.15 2.51 -0.29
N HIS A 74 -10.31 2.42 1.03
CA HIS A 74 -10.01 3.55 1.88
C HIS A 74 -8.51 3.85 1.94
N GLU A 75 -7.65 2.83 1.88
CA GLU A 75 -6.18 2.99 1.88
C GLU A 75 -5.64 3.48 0.52
N ILE A 76 -6.23 3.06 -0.59
CA ILE A 76 -5.83 3.46 -1.95
C ILE A 76 -6.58 4.74 -2.38
N GLN A 77 -6.28 5.86 -1.72
CA GLN A 77 -6.74 7.19 -2.18
C GLN A 77 -5.84 7.76 -3.29
N ASP A 78 -4.60 7.30 -3.36
CA ASP A 78 -3.59 7.73 -4.31
C ASP A 78 -2.56 6.62 -4.60
N PHE A 79 -1.59 6.95 -5.45
CA PHE A 79 -0.46 6.08 -5.74
C PHE A 79 0.32 5.64 -4.48
N LEU A 80 0.55 6.54 -3.52
CA LEU A 80 1.29 6.22 -2.30
C LEU A 80 0.52 5.21 -1.44
N GLY A 81 -0.80 5.35 -1.35
CA GLY A 81 -1.71 4.40 -0.70
C GLY A 81 -1.58 3.00 -1.26
N LEU A 82 -1.51 2.85 -2.59
CA LEU A 82 -1.28 1.55 -3.25
C LEU A 82 0.08 0.95 -2.86
N ILE A 83 1.16 1.74 -2.91
CA ILE A 83 2.51 1.29 -2.54
C ILE A 83 2.56 0.83 -1.08
N ARG A 84 1.97 1.61 -0.17
CA ARG A 84 1.88 1.26 1.25
C ARG A 84 1.09 -0.03 1.46
N LEU A 85 -0.06 -0.18 0.80
CA LEU A 85 -0.88 -1.38 0.90
C LEU A 85 -0.10 -2.62 0.44
N ILE A 86 0.55 -2.57 -0.73
CA ILE A 86 1.35 -3.69 -1.25
C ILE A 86 2.49 -4.02 -0.29
N ARG A 87 3.27 -3.02 0.17
CA ARG A 87 4.34 -3.20 1.16
C ARG A 87 3.83 -3.90 2.41
N ASN A 88 2.74 -3.41 3.01
CA ASN A 88 2.17 -3.95 4.23
C ASN A 88 1.68 -5.39 4.04
N LYS A 89 1.09 -5.70 2.87
CA LYS A 89 0.60 -7.05 2.55
C LYS A 89 1.75 -8.05 2.33
N LEU A 90 2.91 -7.61 1.87
CA LEU A 90 4.10 -8.45 1.77
C LEU A 90 4.62 -8.83 3.17
N GLY A 91 4.65 -7.88 4.12
CA GLY A 91 5.05 -8.14 5.51
C GLY A 91 6.55 -8.31 5.74
N PHE A 92 7.39 -7.76 4.86
CA PHE A 92 8.86 -7.86 4.91
C PHE A 92 9.50 -6.51 5.24
N ASP A 93 9.10 -5.88 6.35
CA ASP A 93 9.41 -4.48 6.68
C ASP A 93 10.90 -4.12 6.61
N SER A 94 11.79 -5.06 6.96
CA SER A 94 13.24 -4.84 6.93
C SER A 94 13.78 -4.55 5.52
N PHE A 95 13.14 -5.09 4.47
CA PHE A 95 13.52 -4.82 3.08
C PHE A 95 13.06 -3.44 2.60
N PHE A 96 12.07 -2.85 3.26
CA PHE A 96 11.44 -1.58 2.86
C PHE A 96 11.87 -0.38 3.71
N ILE A 97 12.94 -0.49 4.49
CA ILE A 97 13.47 0.62 5.30
C ILE A 97 13.86 1.82 4.40
N SER A 98 14.49 1.56 3.25
CA SER A 98 14.87 2.61 2.28
C SER A 98 13.65 3.31 1.69
N LEU A 99 12.61 2.53 1.35
CA LEU A 99 11.32 3.06 0.92
C LEU A 99 10.69 3.94 2.01
N ASN A 100 10.64 3.47 3.26
CA ASN A 100 10.05 4.24 4.37
C ASN A 100 10.75 5.58 4.57
N ARG A 101 12.10 5.60 4.54
CA ARG A 101 12.86 6.86 4.58
C ARG A 101 12.53 7.77 3.41
N THR A 102 12.39 7.22 2.20
CA THR A 102 12.05 8.00 1.00
C THR A 102 10.64 8.59 1.11
N ILE A 103 9.65 7.80 1.53
CA ILE A 103 8.28 8.25 1.79
C ILE A 103 8.30 9.36 2.85
N ASN A 104 8.98 9.17 3.97
CA ASN A 104 9.03 10.15 5.05
C ASN A 104 9.63 11.51 4.59
N ARG A 105 10.60 11.51 3.65
CA ARG A 105 11.12 12.75 3.04
C ARG A 105 10.07 13.56 2.29
N PHE A 106 9.03 12.92 1.75
CA PHE A 106 7.96 13.56 0.99
C PHE A 106 6.63 13.63 1.74
N THR A 107 6.55 13.15 2.99
CA THR A 107 5.28 13.06 3.74
C THR A 107 5.32 13.70 5.13
N ALA A 108 6.50 14.07 5.66
CA ALA A 108 6.66 14.62 7.00
C ALA A 108 6.12 16.07 7.17
N SER A 109 4.83 16.32 6.97
CA SER A 109 4.26 17.68 7.00
C SER A 109 3.69 18.14 8.34
N ALA A 110 3.37 17.25 9.29
CA ALA A 110 2.96 17.73 10.61
C ALA A 110 4.11 18.50 11.28
N MET A 111 5.33 17.94 11.24
CA MET A 111 6.52 18.60 11.77
C MET A 111 7.00 19.79 10.92
N HIS A 112 6.95 19.74 9.58
CA HIS A 112 7.45 20.84 8.76
C HIS A 112 6.50 22.06 8.75
N HIS A 113 5.18 21.87 8.77
CA HIS A 113 4.24 22.98 8.91
C HIS A 113 4.28 23.60 10.31
N GLU A 114 4.29 22.78 11.37
CA GLU A 114 4.49 23.27 12.75
C GLU A 114 5.83 23.98 12.90
N LEU A 115 6.93 23.41 12.37
CA LEU A 115 8.25 24.06 12.38
C LEU A 115 8.24 25.39 11.62
N THR A 116 7.58 25.48 10.46
CA THR A 116 7.51 26.74 9.70
C THR A 116 6.72 27.80 10.46
N THR A 117 5.58 27.43 11.05
CA THR A 117 4.74 28.31 11.88
C THR A 117 5.43 28.67 13.21
N GLY A 118 6.16 27.74 13.83
CA GLY A 118 6.95 27.92 15.03
C GLY A 118 8.16 28.82 14.82
N LEU A 119 8.91 28.64 13.73
CA LEU A 119 10.01 29.53 13.34
C LEU A 119 9.51 30.94 13.02
N ALA A 120 8.34 31.07 12.37
CA ALA A 120 7.70 32.36 12.16
C ALA A 120 7.28 33.04 13.47
N THR A 121 6.80 32.25 14.44
CA THR A 121 6.45 32.73 15.79
C THR A 121 7.69 33.14 16.58
N LEU A 122 8.77 32.37 16.51
CA LEU A 122 10.07 32.69 17.12
C LEU A 122 10.63 34.00 16.57
N ARG A 123 10.62 34.19 15.24
CA ARG A 123 11.04 35.46 14.60
C ARG A 123 10.23 36.64 15.11
N ARG A 124 8.90 36.50 15.17
CA ARG A 124 8.02 37.55 15.68
C ARG A 124 8.29 37.89 17.15
N ASN A 125 8.53 36.88 17.98
CA ASN A 125 8.85 37.09 19.40
C ASN A 125 10.20 37.82 19.56
N LEU A 126 11.22 37.42 18.81
CA LEU A 126 12.51 38.13 18.78
C LEU A 126 12.34 39.59 18.32
N GLU A 127 11.58 39.84 17.25
CA GLU A 127 11.29 41.22 16.79
C GLU A 127 10.50 42.06 17.82
N THR A 128 9.70 41.41 18.68
CA THR A 128 8.84 42.09 19.66
C THR A 128 9.56 42.40 20.97
N TYR A 129 10.40 41.48 21.44
CA TYR A 129 10.99 41.54 22.79
C TYR A 129 12.47 41.91 22.81
N PHE A 130 13.13 41.96 21.65
CA PHE A 130 14.54 42.33 21.51
C PHE A 130 14.72 43.52 20.56
N ASN A 131 15.71 44.36 20.85
CA ASN A 131 16.19 45.39 19.94
C ASN A 131 17.48 44.97 19.22
N LEU A 132 17.96 45.81 18.29
CA LEU A 132 19.09 45.46 17.41
C LEU A 132 20.40 45.21 18.17
N GLU A 133 20.68 45.95 19.24
CA GLU A 133 21.88 45.77 20.07
C GLU A 133 21.78 44.49 20.91
N GLU A 134 20.58 44.14 21.38
CA GLU A 134 20.36 42.89 22.09
C GLU A 134 20.46 41.67 21.14
N ILE A 135 19.99 41.79 19.89
CA ILE A 135 20.21 40.75 18.85
C ILE A 135 21.72 40.57 18.58
N LYS A 136 22.48 41.67 18.51
CA LYS A 136 23.93 41.60 18.34
C LYS A 136 24.62 40.90 19.52
N THR A 137 24.13 41.12 20.73
CA THR A 137 24.59 40.44 21.95
C THR A 137 24.24 38.94 21.91
N LEU A 138 23.02 38.58 21.51
CA LEU A 138 22.63 37.18 21.31
C LEU A 138 23.50 36.47 20.26
N CYS A 139 23.81 37.13 19.15
CA CYS A 139 24.74 36.59 18.15
C CYS A 139 26.13 36.32 18.76
N PHE A 140 26.65 37.26 19.56
CA PHE A 140 27.93 37.09 20.23
C PHE A 140 27.93 35.88 21.18
N ASP A 141 26.90 35.75 22.03
CA ASP A 141 26.76 34.64 22.98
C ASP A 141 26.62 33.27 22.28
N LEU A 142 26.04 33.25 21.08
CA LEU A 142 25.91 32.05 20.25
C LEU A 142 27.19 31.71 19.45
N GLY A 143 28.18 32.61 19.42
CA GLY A 143 29.37 32.51 18.59
C GLY A 143 29.09 32.78 17.10
N ILE A 144 28.04 33.53 16.78
CA ILE A 144 27.63 33.92 15.43
C ILE A 144 28.14 35.33 15.15
N ASN A 145 28.88 35.51 14.06
CA ASN A 145 29.31 36.85 13.65
C ASN A 145 28.12 37.64 13.07
N TYR A 146 27.64 38.63 13.81
CA TYR A 146 26.50 39.49 13.44
C TYR A 146 26.66 40.20 12.09
N GLU A 147 27.89 40.56 11.72
CA GLU A 147 28.18 41.24 10.44
C GLU A 147 28.00 40.30 9.23
N ASN A 148 28.05 38.98 9.45
CA ASN A 148 27.83 37.99 8.40
C ASN A 148 26.34 37.70 8.14
N LEU A 149 25.43 38.18 8.99
CA LEU A 149 23.99 38.05 8.75
C LEU A 149 23.53 39.14 7.78
N PRO A 150 22.93 38.82 6.62
CA PRO A 150 22.52 39.84 5.67
C PRO A 150 21.36 40.71 6.20
N GLY A 151 21.22 41.91 5.63
CA GLY A 151 20.21 42.89 6.05
C GLY A 151 20.69 43.87 7.11
N SER A 152 19.95 44.97 7.29
CA SER A 152 20.31 46.09 8.17
C SER A 152 19.21 46.47 9.17
N THR A 153 18.02 45.90 9.03
CA THR A 153 16.88 46.13 9.93
C THR A 153 16.75 45.00 10.96
N LEU A 154 16.11 45.29 12.10
CA LEU A 154 15.82 44.30 13.15
C LEU A 154 15.13 43.05 12.59
N ALA A 155 14.11 43.24 11.76
CA ALA A 155 13.38 42.15 11.12
C ALA A 155 14.28 41.30 10.19
N SER A 156 15.11 41.96 9.38
CA SER A 156 16.05 41.24 8.50
C SER A 156 17.09 40.46 9.29
N LYS A 157 17.70 41.06 10.33
CA LYS A 157 18.71 40.40 11.16
C LYS A 157 18.13 39.25 11.99
N THR A 158 16.92 39.43 12.52
CA THR A 158 16.21 38.39 13.29
C THR A 158 15.88 37.19 12.41
N ARG A 159 15.37 37.45 11.20
CA ARG A 159 15.10 36.41 10.20
C ARG A 159 16.35 35.58 9.91
N GLU A 160 17.43 36.25 9.56
CA GLU A 160 18.70 35.60 9.20
C GLU A 160 19.35 34.90 10.38
N LEU A 161 19.20 35.41 11.61
CA LEU A 161 19.66 34.72 12.81
C LEU A 161 18.92 33.39 13.02
N VAL A 162 17.58 33.40 12.88
CA VAL A 162 16.77 32.18 13.01
C VAL A 162 17.07 31.19 11.87
N ASP A 163 17.20 31.68 10.64
CA ASP A 163 17.61 30.86 9.48
C ASP A 163 19.01 30.23 9.68
N TYR A 164 19.97 31.01 10.18
CA TYR A 164 21.31 30.53 10.50
C TYR A 164 21.25 29.47 11.60
N ALA A 165 20.58 29.76 12.72
CA ALA A 165 20.47 28.84 13.84
C ALA A 165 19.80 27.51 13.44
N GLN A 166 18.80 27.56 12.57
CA GLN A 166 18.18 26.36 12.00
C GLN A 166 19.17 25.57 11.14
N ARG A 167 19.84 26.21 10.17
CA ARG A 167 20.74 25.53 9.22
C ARG A 167 21.92 24.83 9.88
N TYR A 168 22.42 25.38 10.98
CA TYR A 168 23.60 24.87 11.68
C TYR A 168 23.25 24.09 12.96
N GLY A 169 21.97 23.75 13.18
CA GLY A 169 21.54 22.93 14.32
C GLY A 169 21.69 23.61 15.68
N ARG A 170 21.69 24.95 15.72
CA ARG A 170 21.87 25.79 16.93
C ARG A 170 20.56 26.41 17.43
N LEU A 171 19.41 25.94 16.92
CA LEU A 171 18.10 26.50 17.24
C LEU A 171 17.74 26.35 18.73
N SER A 172 18.05 25.20 19.34
CA SER A 172 17.83 24.97 20.78
C SER A 172 18.67 25.92 21.64
N ASP A 173 19.92 26.17 21.25
CA ASP A 173 20.80 27.09 21.97
C ASP A 173 20.24 28.52 21.93
N LEU A 174 19.79 28.96 20.75
CA LEU A 174 19.16 30.27 20.57
C LEU A 174 17.92 30.41 21.45
N ILE A 175 17.01 29.44 21.39
CA ILE A 175 15.76 29.47 22.17
C ILE A 175 16.05 29.43 23.68
N THR A 176 17.02 28.64 24.11
CA THR A 176 17.43 28.54 25.53
C THR A 176 18.01 29.87 26.03
N LEU A 177 18.81 30.56 25.22
CA LEU A 177 19.31 31.90 25.56
C LEU A 177 18.16 32.91 25.64
N CYS A 178 17.25 32.91 24.68
CA CYS A 178 16.06 33.78 24.72
C CYS A 178 15.21 33.53 25.97
N GLN A 179 15.01 32.27 26.34
CA GLN A 179 14.27 31.88 27.54
C GLN A 179 14.98 32.30 28.83
N ARG A 180 16.31 32.27 28.87
CA ARG A 180 17.08 32.78 30.02
C ARG A 180 16.93 34.29 30.19
N GLU A 181 16.98 35.03 29.09
CA GLU A 181 16.88 36.49 29.12
C GLU A 181 15.43 36.97 29.35
N ARG A 182 14.43 36.20 28.92
CA ARG A 182 12.99 36.51 29.03
C ARG A 182 12.21 35.23 29.34
N ASP A 183 12.13 34.87 30.61
CA ASP A 183 11.49 33.64 31.10
C ASP A 183 9.96 33.63 30.94
N ALA A 184 9.32 34.80 30.95
CA ALA A 184 7.87 34.95 30.84
C ALA A 184 7.31 34.68 29.43
N VAL A 185 8.16 34.59 28.40
CA VAL A 185 7.73 34.35 27.01
C VAL A 185 7.89 32.87 26.67
N ASN A 186 6.87 32.26 26.07
CA ASN A 186 6.99 30.90 25.56
C ASN A 186 7.76 30.88 24.22
N TRP A 187 9.07 30.70 24.31
CA TRP A 187 9.96 30.65 23.15
C TRP A 187 9.87 29.34 22.35
N TRP A 188 9.23 28.31 22.91
CA TRP A 188 9.00 27.01 22.27
C TRP A 188 7.64 26.91 21.59
N LEU A 189 6.84 27.98 21.57
CA LEU A 189 5.50 27.97 20.99
C LEU A 189 5.53 27.61 19.49
N GLY A 190 4.91 26.48 19.14
CA GLY A 190 4.94 25.90 17.79
C GLY A 190 6.23 25.14 17.44
N LEU A 191 7.13 24.94 18.41
CA LEU A 191 8.39 24.19 18.29
C LEU A 191 8.50 23.07 19.35
N GLU A 192 7.38 22.69 19.97
CA GLU A 192 7.32 21.72 21.08
C GLU A 192 7.81 20.32 20.66
N ALA A 193 7.58 19.93 19.41
CA ALA A 193 8.09 18.68 18.84
C ALA A 193 9.63 18.67 18.76
N TRP A 194 10.27 19.84 18.59
CA TRP A 194 11.72 20.00 18.54
C TRP A 194 12.35 19.94 19.95
N GLN A 195 11.66 20.48 20.95
CA GLN A 195 12.08 20.42 22.36
C GLN A 195 12.27 18.97 22.82
N ASN A 196 11.37 18.07 22.40
CA ASN A 196 11.36 16.66 22.80
C ASN A 196 12.34 15.76 22.01
N GLN A 197 12.75 16.14 20.80
CA GLN A 197 13.70 15.37 19.98
C GLN A 197 15.13 15.36 20.53
N SER A 198 15.51 16.35 21.33
CA SER A 198 16.82 16.39 22.00
C SER A 198 17.04 15.30 23.05
N LEU A 199 15.99 14.55 23.42
CA LEU A 199 16.02 13.51 24.44
C LEU A 199 15.83 12.07 23.91
N GLN A 200 15.54 11.88 22.62
CA GLN A 200 15.35 10.54 22.02
C GLN A 200 15.92 10.49 20.59
N SER A 201 17.23 10.26 20.46
CA SER A 201 17.83 9.89 19.18
C SER A 201 17.83 8.37 18.98
N GLU A 202 17.55 7.95 17.74
CA GLU A 202 17.92 6.68 17.06
C GLU A 202 16.86 5.58 16.83
N ALA A 203 15.63 5.63 17.39
CA ALA A 203 14.65 4.54 17.18
C ALA A 203 13.54 4.80 16.13
N SER A 204 13.36 6.05 15.65
CA SER A 204 12.16 6.44 14.87
C SER A 204 12.35 6.52 13.34
N ASP A 205 13.56 6.33 12.81
CA ASP A 205 13.91 6.64 11.41
C ASP A 205 13.67 5.50 10.39
N THR A 206 13.02 4.41 10.80
CA THR A 206 12.80 3.22 9.96
C THR A 206 11.34 2.95 9.61
N ALA A 207 10.39 3.51 10.36
CA ALA A 207 8.96 3.31 10.15
C ALA A 207 8.35 4.43 9.29
N ASP A 208 7.43 4.07 8.41
CA ASP A 208 6.62 5.03 7.66
C ASP A 208 5.66 5.76 8.61
N THR A 209 5.61 7.08 8.49
CA THR A 209 4.76 7.95 9.32
C THR A 209 3.28 7.97 8.89
N TYR A 210 2.93 7.29 7.79
CA TYR A 210 1.58 7.22 7.21
C TYR A 210 0.97 8.59 6.85
N ALA A 211 1.79 9.64 6.76
CA ALA A 211 1.35 10.96 6.35
C ALA A 211 1.11 11.05 4.82
N PRO A 212 0.23 11.95 4.35
CA PRO A 212 -0.04 12.13 2.91
C PRO A 212 1.15 12.74 2.17
N LEU A 213 1.21 12.57 0.84
CA LEU A 213 2.24 13.19 0.00
C LEU A 213 2.16 14.71 0.05
N LEU A 214 3.33 15.34 0.20
CA LEU A 214 3.50 16.77 0.02
C LEU A 214 3.93 17.05 -1.42
N ALA A 215 3.10 17.83 -2.10
CA ALA A 215 3.45 18.37 -3.39
C ALA A 215 2.86 19.77 -3.51
N ASP A 216 3.74 20.78 -3.43
CA ASP A 216 3.37 22.19 -3.60
C ASP A 216 3.12 22.52 -5.09
N SER A 217 3.56 21.64 -5.99
CA SER A 217 3.32 21.71 -7.43
C SER A 217 3.15 20.33 -8.05
N GLU A 218 2.61 20.27 -9.27
CA GLU A 218 2.53 19.03 -10.05
C GLU A 218 3.91 18.45 -10.37
N ALA A 219 4.92 19.30 -10.57
CA ALA A 219 6.30 18.87 -10.81
C ALA A 219 6.93 18.22 -9.56
N ASP A 220 6.67 18.78 -8.37
CA ASP A 220 7.13 18.20 -7.10
C ASP A 220 6.43 16.87 -6.83
N ARG A 221 5.14 16.77 -7.16
CA ARG A 221 4.38 15.52 -7.08
C ARG A 221 5.01 14.44 -7.94
N GLN A 222 5.26 14.73 -9.22
CA GLN A 222 5.86 13.78 -10.15
C GLN A 222 7.27 13.36 -9.71
N PHE A 223 8.06 14.30 -9.18
CA PHE A 223 9.37 13.99 -8.62
C PHE A 223 9.29 13.06 -7.41
N ALA A 224 8.37 13.33 -6.48
CA ALA A 224 8.13 12.49 -5.30
C ALA A 224 7.64 11.09 -5.71
N GLU A 225 6.64 11.00 -6.59
CA GLU A 225 6.10 9.73 -7.10
C GLU A 225 7.19 8.89 -7.75
N ARG A 226 8.03 9.49 -8.61
CA ARG A 226 9.16 8.80 -9.25
C ARG A 226 10.20 8.32 -8.24
N ALA A 227 10.56 9.15 -7.26
CA ALA A 227 11.52 8.77 -6.23
C ALA A 227 11.01 7.63 -5.35
N ILE A 228 9.73 7.67 -4.98
CA ILE A 228 9.07 6.62 -4.19
C ILE A 228 8.96 5.32 -4.99
N ASN A 229 8.56 5.39 -6.27
CA ASN A 229 8.54 4.22 -7.16
C ASN A 229 9.92 3.56 -7.25
N ASN A 230 10.97 4.35 -7.51
CA ASN A 230 12.33 3.81 -7.57
C ASN A 230 12.73 3.11 -6.27
N ALA A 231 12.50 3.75 -5.11
CA ALA A 231 12.80 3.14 -3.82
C ALA A 231 11.97 1.87 -3.55
N PHE A 232 10.71 1.83 -4.01
CA PHE A 232 9.85 0.66 -3.90
C PHE A 232 10.39 -0.51 -4.71
N PHE A 233 10.71 -0.31 -5.99
CA PHE A 233 11.23 -1.38 -6.85
C PHE A 233 12.65 -1.81 -6.47
N GLU A 234 13.50 -0.92 -5.97
CA GLU A 234 14.80 -1.30 -5.39
C GLU A 234 14.62 -2.19 -4.15
N SER A 235 13.66 -1.85 -3.27
CA SER A 235 13.32 -2.66 -2.10
C SER A 235 12.73 -4.02 -2.51
N LEU A 236 11.88 -4.04 -3.55
CA LEU A 236 11.30 -5.25 -4.11
C LEU A 236 12.35 -6.15 -4.75
N ALA A 237 13.31 -5.59 -5.48
CA ALA A 237 14.45 -6.31 -6.04
C ALA A 237 15.33 -6.94 -4.95
N ALA A 238 15.57 -6.22 -3.85
CA ALA A 238 16.28 -6.77 -2.69
C ALA A 238 15.51 -7.92 -2.03
N LEU A 239 14.17 -7.81 -1.93
CA LEU A 239 13.32 -8.89 -1.46
C LEU A 239 13.41 -10.12 -2.39
N LEU A 240 13.29 -9.92 -3.70
CA LEU A 240 13.39 -10.96 -4.73
C LEU A 240 14.74 -11.69 -4.71
N ALA A 241 15.83 -10.98 -4.43
CA ALA A 241 17.15 -11.58 -4.30
C ALA A 241 17.24 -12.59 -3.14
N SER A 242 16.41 -12.43 -2.10
CA SER A 242 16.39 -13.29 -0.91
C SER A 242 15.23 -14.30 -0.89
N HIS A 243 14.10 -13.91 -1.48
CA HIS A 243 12.85 -14.68 -1.50
C HIS A 243 12.30 -14.64 -2.92
N LYS A 244 12.34 -15.79 -3.60
CA LYS A 244 11.81 -15.91 -4.96
C LYS A 244 10.93 -17.14 -5.11
N PRO A 245 9.82 -17.01 -5.84
CA PRO A 245 9.28 -15.77 -6.41
C PRO A 245 8.61 -14.87 -5.35
N VAL A 246 8.40 -13.59 -5.68
CA VAL A 246 7.45 -12.71 -4.97
C VAL A 246 6.15 -12.64 -5.77
N VAL A 247 5.00 -12.65 -5.12
CA VAL A 247 3.69 -12.75 -5.80
C VAL A 247 2.80 -11.55 -5.50
N PHE A 248 2.31 -10.88 -6.55
CA PHE A 248 1.23 -9.90 -6.46
C PHE A 248 -0.06 -10.48 -7.03
N LEU A 249 -1.15 -10.36 -6.29
CA LEU A 249 -2.48 -10.81 -6.67
C LEU A 249 -3.43 -9.61 -6.58
N PHE A 250 -4.03 -9.22 -7.71
CA PHE A 250 -4.98 -8.13 -7.78
C PHE A 250 -6.34 -8.68 -8.20
N ASP A 251 -7.34 -8.57 -7.32
CA ASP A 251 -8.71 -8.96 -7.58
C ASP A 251 -9.57 -7.74 -7.94
N SER A 252 -10.65 -8.01 -8.64
CA SER A 252 -11.65 -7.00 -9.00
C SER A 252 -11.07 -5.85 -9.82
N TYR A 253 -10.19 -6.13 -10.79
CA TYR A 253 -9.48 -5.11 -11.59
C TYR A 253 -10.41 -4.03 -12.18
N GLU A 254 -11.65 -4.38 -12.53
CA GLU A 254 -12.61 -3.39 -13.04
C GLU A 254 -12.99 -2.27 -12.06
N ALA A 255 -12.70 -2.45 -10.77
CA ALA A 255 -12.91 -1.47 -9.71
C ALA A 255 -11.60 -0.76 -9.31
N ALA A 256 -10.48 -1.05 -9.99
CA ALA A 256 -9.21 -0.39 -9.71
C ALA A 256 -9.34 1.13 -9.91
N PRO A 257 -8.84 1.95 -8.96
CA PRO A 257 -8.78 3.39 -9.15
C PRO A 257 -7.83 3.76 -10.29
N VAL A 258 -8.03 4.94 -10.88
CA VAL A 258 -7.26 5.40 -12.05
C VAL A 258 -5.76 5.43 -11.75
N GLU A 259 -5.39 5.78 -10.53
CA GLU A 259 -4.02 5.81 -10.01
C GLU A 259 -3.38 4.42 -10.03
N ALA A 260 -4.15 3.38 -9.68
CA ALA A 260 -3.68 2.00 -9.75
C ALA A 260 -3.56 1.50 -11.19
N GLU A 261 -4.56 1.80 -12.05
CA GLU A 261 -4.50 1.47 -13.49
C GLU A 261 -3.27 2.10 -14.15
N ARG A 262 -2.99 3.38 -13.87
CA ARG A 262 -1.78 4.07 -14.36
C ARG A 262 -0.50 3.41 -13.83
N TRP A 263 -0.43 3.15 -12.52
CA TRP A 263 0.75 2.53 -11.94
C TRP A 263 1.07 1.15 -12.54
N PHE A 264 0.04 0.36 -12.87
CA PHE A 264 0.25 -0.92 -13.55
C PHE A 264 0.94 -0.73 -14.90
N LEU A 265 0.41 0.15 -15.74
CA LEU A 265 0.86 0.35 -17.11
C LEU A 265 2.19 1.10 -17.18
N ASP A 266 2.33 2.17 -16.40
CA ASP A 266 3.42 3.14 -16.51
C ASP A 266 4.63 2.77 -15.63
N GLU A 267 4.47 1.88 -14.65
CA GLU A 267 5.54 1.51 -13.72
C GLU A 267 5.71 -0.02 -13.64
N LEU A 268 4.72 -0.75 -13.15
CA LEU A 268 4.86 -2.19 -12.84
C LEU A 268 5.22 -3.01 -14.09
N PHE A 269 4.43 -2.91 -15.16
CA PHE A 269 4.60 -3.75 -16.34
C PHE A 269 5.80 -3.35 -17.19
N LEU A 270 6.11 -2.06 -17.29
CA LEU A 270 7.31 -1.59 -17.98
C LEU A 270 8.57 -2.13 -17.30
N ARG A 271 8.66 -2.02 -15.96
CA ARG A 271 9.81 -2.53 -15.22
C ARG A 271 9.87 -4.05 -15.23
N LEU A 272 8.74 -4.76 -15.12
CA LEU A 272 8.71 -6.22 -15.23
C LEU A 272 9.21 -6.72 -16.59
N ARG A 273 8.98 -5.95 -17.66
CA ARG A 273 9.47 -6.25 -19.01
C ARG A 273 10.96 -5.97 -19.17
N ASP A 274 11.45 -4.86 -18.61
CA ASP A 274 12.77 -4.31 -18.94
C ASP A 274 13.85 -4.60 -17.87
N GLU A 275 13.47 -4.82 -16.61
CA GLU A 275 14.40 -4.98 -15.48
C GLU A 275 14.61 -6.45 -15.10
N GLU A 276 15.83 -6.95 -15.31
CA GLU A 276 16.24 -8.32 -14.95
C GLU A 276 16.12 -8.63 -13.45
N SER A 277 16.20 -7.60 -12.59
CA SER A 277 16.01 -7.70 -11.13
C SER A 277 14.59 -8.12 -10.74
N LEU A 278 13.62 -7.97 -11.63
CA LEU A 278 12.20 -8.27 -11.36
C LEU A 278 11.71 -9.57 -12.01
N LYS A 279 12.59 -10.35 -12.65
CA LYS A 279 12.18 -11.57 -13.39
C LYS A 279 11.46 -12.63 -12.55
N ASP A 280 11.72 -12.66 -11.24
CA ASP A 280 11.13 -13.60 -10.29
C ASP A 280 9.85 -13.03 -9.62
N LEU A 281 9.34 -11.88 -10.10
CA LEU A 281 8.06 -11.32 -9.70
C LEU A 281 6.93 -11.96 -10.52
N VAL A 282 5.94 -12.54 -9.83
CA VAL A 282 4.74 -13.09 -10.45
C VAL A 282 3.55 -12.19 -10.15
N VAL A 283 2.82 -11.77 -11.18
CA VAL A 283 1.66 -10.89 -11.07
C VAL A 283 0.43 -11.60 -11.60
N VAL A 284 -0.62 -11.73 -10.79
CA VAL A 284 -1.93 -12.25 -11.21
C VAL A 284 -2.95 -11.13 -11.09
N ILE A 285 -3.65 -10.82 -12.18
CA ILE A 285 -4.74 -9.83 -12.19
C ILE A 285 -6.02 -10.53 -12.61
N ALA A 286 -7.05 -10.43 -11.78
CA ALA A 286 -8.36 -11.00 -12.05
C ALA A 286 -9.44 -9.91 -12.09
N GLY A 287 -10.35 -10.02 -13.05
CA GLY A 287 -11.43 -9.06 -13.19
C GLY A 287 -12.49 -9.48 -14.21
N ARG A 288 -13.52 -8.64 -14.34
CA ARG A 288 -14.47 -8.69 -15.48
C ARG A 288 -13.89 -8.11 -16.75
N LYS A 289 -12.91 -7.22 -16.60
CA LYS A 289 -11.96 -6.77 -17.63
C LYS A 289 -10.55 -7.01 -17.10
N THR A 290 -9.58 -7.09 -18.00
CA THR A 290 -8.15 -7.14 -17.67
C THR A 290 -7.43 -5.94 -18.30
N PRO A 291 -6.24 -5.54 -17.83
CA PRO A 291 -5.48 -4.45 -18.46
C PRO A 291 -5.15 -4.76 -19.91
N ASP A 292 -5.24 -3.76 -20.78
CA ASP A 292 -4.76 -3.87 -22.16
C ASP A 292 -3.24 -3.68 -22.18
N LEU A 293 -2.52 -4.75 -22.52
CA LEU A 293 -1.04 -4.78 -22.55
C LEU A 293 -0.50 -4.79 -23.99
N THR A 294 -1.34 -4.59 -25.00
CA THR A 294 -1.00 -4.75 -26.42
C THR A 294 0.19 -3.85 -26.82
N ASP A 295 0.20 -2.61 -26.33
CA ASP A 295 1.25 -1.62 -26.64
C ASP A 295 2.58 -1.87 -25.91
N LEU A 296 2.56 -2.69 -24.85
CA LEU A 296 3.74 -2.96 -24.02
C LEU A 296 4.66 -4.05 -24.59
N LYS A 297 4.27 -4.74 -25.67
CA LYS A 297 5.08 -5.80 -26.33
C LYS A 297 5.58 -6.91 -25.37
N MET A 298 4.83 -7.20 -24.32
CA MET A 298 5.19 -8.16 -23.28
C MET A 298 4.46 -9.51 -23.38
N ASN A 299 3.89 -9.84 -24.56
CA ASN A 299 3.11 -11.07 -24.80
C ASN A 299 3.84 -12.37 -24.41
N HIS A 300 5.18 -12.36 -24.41
CA HIS A 300 6.00 -13.50 -24.00
C HIS A 300 6.01 -13.74 -22.47
N LEU A 301 5.69 -12.70 -21.68
CA LEU A 301 5.57 -12.75 -20.22
C LEU A 301 4.13 -13.00 -19.75
N VAL A 302 3.15 -12.82 -20.63
CA VAL A 302 1.72 -12.81 -20.27
C VAL A 302 1.06 -14.13 -20.65
N VAL A 303 0.25 -14.67 -19.74
CA VAL A 303 -0.74 -15.71 -20.01
C VAL A 303 -2.13 -15.19 -19.67
N GLN A 304 -3.04 -15.22 -20.64
CA GLN A 304 -4.43 -14.84 -20.45
C GLN A 304 -5.31 -16.09 -20.41
N THR A 305 -6.25 -16.14 -19.47
CA THR A 305 -7.19 -17.25 -19.31
C THR A 305 -8.56 -16.75 -18.86
N GLY A 306 -9.60 -17.47 -19.27
CA GLY A 306 -10.94 -17.34 -18.72
C GLY A 306 -11.18 -18.26 -17.53
N LEU A 307 -12.34 -18.09 -16.89
CA LEU A 307 -12.92 -19.09 -15.99
C LEU A 307 -14.12 -19.73 -16.69
N ASP A 308 -14.10 -21.06 -16.77
CA ASP A 308 -15.16 -21.83 -17.39
C ASP A 308 -16.26 -22.11 -16.36
N PRO A 309 -17.54 -22.12 -16.76
CA PRO A 309 -18.62 -22.63 -15.93
C PRO A 309 -18.40 -24.10 -15.55
N PHE A 310 -19.01 -24.54 -14.46
CA PHE A 310 -18.95 -25.93 -14.02
C PHE A 310 -19.72 -26.85 -14.96
N THR A 311 -19.13 -28.01 -15.24
CA THR A 311 -19.80 -29.09 -15.96
C THR A 311 -20.78 -29.82 -15.04
N GLU A 312 -21.64 -30.65 -15.61
CA GLU A 312 -22.61 -31.43 -14.84
C GLU A 312 -21.94 -32.35 -13.82
N GLU A 313 -20.79 -32.94 -14.17
CA GLU A 313 -20.00 -33.76 -13.26
C GLU A 313 -19.54 -32.97 -12.03
N TYR A 314 -19.08 -31.73 -12.23
CA TYR A 314 -18.65 -30.86 -11.12
C TYR A 314 -19.82 -30.35 -10.29
N VAL A 315 -20.95 -30.03 -10.92
CA VAL A 315 -22.16 -29.65 -10.18
C VAL A 315 -22.60 -30.80 -9.27
N ARG A 316 -22.57 -32.04 -9.77
CA ARG A 316 -22.87 -33.22 -8.97
C ARG A 316 -21.91 -33.39 -7.79
N GLU A 317 -20.60 -33.35 -8.03
CA GLU A 317 -19.59 -33.42 -6.94
C GLU A 317 -19.84 -32.33 -5.89
N TYR A 318 -20.07 -31.09 -6.34
CA TYR A 318 -20.32 -29.95 -5.46
C TYR A 318 -21.54 -30.16 -4.55
N PHE A 319 -22.68 -30.56 -5.10
CA PHE A 319 -23.90 -30.75 -4.30
C PHE A 319 -23.81 -32.01 -3.42
N GLU A 320 -23.43 -33.15 -3.98
CA GLU A 320 -23.49 -34.44 -3.29
C GLU A 320 -22.35 -34.60 -2.27
N GLU A 321 -21.11 -34.33 -2.68
CA GLU A 321 -19.95 -34.63 -1.84
C GLU A 321 -19.67 -33.53 -0.82
N ARG A 322 -19.85 -32.26 -1.20
CA ARG A 322 -19.47 -31.12 -0.37
C ARG A 322 -20.65 -30.54 0.40
N ARG A 323 -21.77 -30.30 -0.28
CA ARG A 323 -22.98 -29.73 0.34
C ARG A 323 -23.90 -30.79 0.96
N LYS A 324 -23.62 -32.08 0.73
CA LYS A 324 -24.42 -33.21 1.21
C LYS A 324 -25.89 -33.14 0.79
N ILE A 325 -26.16 -32.51 -0.35
CA ILE A 325 -27.48 -32.42 -0.97
C ILE A 325 -27.55 -33.48 -2.07
N THR A 326 -28.54 -34.35 -2.01
CA THR A 326 -28.74 -35.45 -2.98
C THR A 326 -30.16 -35.42 -3.54
N GLY A 327 -30.39 -36.12 -4.66
CA GLY A 327 -31.73 -36.34 -5.20
C GLY A 327 -32.29 -35.21 -6.06
N LEU A 328 -31.46 -34.25 -6.49
CA LEU A 328 -31.83 -33.24 -7.49
C LEU A 328 -31.49 -33.74 -8.89
N ASP A 329 -32.19 -33.22 -9.90
CA ASP A 329 -31.81 -33.41 -11.30
C ASP A 329 -30.66 -32.45 -11.67
N TRP A 330 -29.44 -32.99 -11.68
CA TRP A 330 -28.22 -32.23 -11.95
C TRP A 330 -28.22 -31.56 -13.31
N HIS A 331 -28.86 -32.17 -14.31
CA HIS A 331 -28.99 -31.57 -15.63
C HIS A 331 -29.80 -30.27 -15.57
N THR A 332 -30.95 -30.29 -14.89
CA THR A 332 -31.77 -29.09 -14.66
C THR A 332 -31.04 -28.05 -13.80
N VAL A 333 -30.28 -28.46 -12.79
CA VAL A 333 -29.48 -27.54 -11.96
C VAL A 333 -28.43 -26.82 -12.80
N VAL A 334 -27.72 -27.52 -13.69
CA VAL A 334 -26.76 -26.91 -14.62
C VAL A 334 -27.48 -25.98 -15.61
N LEU A 335 -28.58 -26.41 -16.20
CA LEU A 335 -29.35 -25.62 -17.17
C LEU A 335 -29.85 -24.31 -16.57
N THR A 336 -30.32 -24.34 -15.32
CA THR A 336 -30.88 -23.17 -14.62
C THR A 336 -29.81 -22.23 -14.06
N SER A 337 -28.70 -22.77 -13.57
CA SER A 337 -27.58 -21.97 -13.05
C SER A 337 -26.60 -21.50 -14.14
N GLY A 338 -26.67 -22.09 -15.33
CA GLY A 338 -25.65 -21.96 -16.38
C GLY A 338 -24.28 -22.51 -15.96
N GLY A 339 -24.22 -23.36 -14.93
CA GLY A 339 -22.96 -23.82 -14.31
C GLY A 339 -22.19 -22.71 -13.58
N VAL A 340 -22.81 -21.56 -13.29
CA VAL A 340 -22.14 -20.43 -12.64
C VAL A 340 -21.93 -20.73 -11.15
N PRO A 341 -20.68 -20.74 -10.66
CA PRO A 341 -20.34 -20.95 -9.25
C PRO A 341 -21.20 -20.24 -8.21
N GLY A 342 -21.36 -18.92 -8.29
CA GLY A 342 -22.14 -18.19 -7.29
C GLY A 342 -23.63 -18.48 -7.37
N ALA A 343 -24.16 -18.80 -8.54
CA ALA A 343 -25.56 -19.25 -8.67
C ALA A 343 -25.75 -20.60 -7.98
N LEU A 344 -24.83 -21.55 -8.20
CA LEU A 344 -24.83 -22.86 -7.54
C LEU A 344 -24.70 -22.73 -6.02
N ALA A 345 -23.87 -21.80 -5.54
CA ALA A 345 -23.74 -21.50 -4.12
C ALA A 345 -25.07 -21.01 -3.51
N MET A 346 -25.72 -20.03 -4.14
CA MET A 346 -27.03 -19.53 -3.69
C MET A 346 -28.09 -20.63 -3.70
N MET A 347 -28.14 -21.46 -4.75
CA MET A 347 -29.08 -22.58 -4.83
C MET A 347 -28.87 -23.58 -3.69
N ALA A 348 -27.61 -23.90 -3.38
CA ALA A 348 -27.27 -24.80 -2.29
C ALA A 348 -27.58 -24.19 -0.91
N ASP A 349 -27.35 -22.88 -0.71
CA ASP A 349 -27.71 -22.19 0.54
C ASP A 349 -29.23 -22.24 0.76
N HIS A 350 -30.02 -21.99 -0.29
CA HIS A 350 -31.48 -22.10 -0.24
C HIS A 350 -31.96 -23.52 0.06
N ALA A 351 -31.38 -24.54 -0.58
CA ALA A 351 -31.76 -25.93 -0.34
C ALA A 351 -31.50 -26.36 1.12
N LEU A 352 -30.37 -25.96 1.70
CA LEU A 352 -30.06 -26.23 3.10
C LEU A 352 -31.00 -25.49 4.05
N ALA A 353 -31.31 -24.23 3.78
CA ALA A 353 -32.23 -23.44 4.60
C ALA A 353 -33.65 -24.03 4.62
N VAL A 354 -34.14 -24.55 3.49
CA VAL A 354 -35.45 -25.24 3.42
C VAL A 354 -35.43 -26.53 4.23
N SER A 355 -34.37 -27.34 4.12
CA SER A 355 -34.27 -28.58 4.91
C SER A 355 -34.23 -28.35 6.42
N GLN A 356 -33.62 -27.24 6.87
CA GLN A 356 -33.57 -26.89 8.30
C GLN A 356 -34.89 -26.29 8.80
N ALA A 357 -35.64 -25.58 7.96
CA ALA A 357 -36.93 -25.00 8.33
C ALA A 357 -38.04 -26.05 8.49
N ASP A 358 -37.98 -27.15 7.73
CA ASP A 358 -38.93 -28.27 7.87
C ASP A 358 -38.71 -29.07 9.18
N ASP A 359 -37.50 -29.07 9.73
CA ASP A 359 -37.17 -29.79 10.98
C ASP A 359 -37.57 -29.04 12.27
N ASP A 360 -37.60 -27.69 12.25
CA ASP A 360 -37.75 -26.87 13.47
C ASP A 360 -39.19 -26.43 13.81
N PHE A 361 -40.15 -26.49 12.88
CA PHE A 361 -41.51 -25.93 13.12
C PHE A 361 -42.59 -26.99 13.42
N PHE A 362 -42.43 -28.23 12.98
CA PHE A 362 -43.43 -29.30 13.15
C PHE A 362 -42.96 -30.51 13.96
N SER A 363 -41.76 -30.47 14.55
CA SER A 363 -41.21 -31.60 15.31
C SER A 363 -41.90 -31.85 16.67
N ASP A 364 -42.73 -30.90 17.14
CA ASP A 364 -43.51 -30.99 18.39
C ASP A 364 -45.04 -31.01 18.19
N VAL A 365 -45.56 -31.40 17.00
CA VAL A 365 -47.02 -31.58 16.76
C VAL A 365 -47.41 -33.03 16.53
#